data_AF-A0A8D0EKD4-F1
#
_entry.id   AF-A0A8D0EKD4-F1
#
_cell.length_a   1.000
_cell.length_b   1.000
_cell.length_c   1.000
_cell.angle_alpha   90.00
_cell.angle_beta   90.00
_cell.angle_gamma   90.00
#
_symmetry.space_group_name_H-M   'P 1'
#
loop_
_entity.id
_entity.type
_entity.pdbx_description
1 polymer ?
#
loop_
_entity_poly.entity_id
_entity_poly.type
_entity_poly.pdbx_seq_one_letter_code
_entity_poly.pdbx_strand_id
1 'polypeptide(L)'
;MGLLVLALAAWLGLGLALASEGVTNSSRLCQEAPAWSVNGLSPMAGAAGQVTVVALLKRLLPCSLGGLQERLARQGTVDVRYMIINEKAPLSRAMFGELKRQAPPGVLVFQPEPEEPDVWQVLGGDKDDFLVYDRCGRLAFHIQLPYSFLHFPYVESAIRFTHSKDFCGNCSLYPNTTQEVRSRDAHWSWAPFSPLALHIRKKTNPIIFTSGRGFGLTAALSHG
;
A
#
# COMPACT_ATOMS: atom_id res chain seq x y z
N MET A 1 -39.26 27.24 -64.40
CA MET A 1 -39.23 25.78 -64.18
C MET A 1 -37.86 25.47 -63.59
N GLY A 2 -37.60 25.10 -62.35
CA GLY A 2 -38.40 24.80 -61.16
C GLY A 2 -37.39 24.33 -60.08
N LEU A 3 -37.71 24.66 -58.82
CA LEU A 3 -37.29 24.07 -57.53
C LEU A 3 -35.78 23.84 -57.24
N LEU A 4 -35.20 24.57 -56.27
CA LEU A 4 -35.20 24.29 -54.81
C LEU A 4 -34.53 22.95 -54.43
N VAL A 5 -33.29 23.04 -53.95
CA VAL A 5 -32.78 22.15 -52.89
C VAL A 5 -32.08 23.03 -51.85
N LEU A 6 -32.72 23.16 -50.69
CA LEU A 6 -32.15 23.65 -49.44
C LEU A 6 -31.37 22.50 -48.77
N ALA A 7 -30.17 22.77 -48.25
CA ALA A 7 -29.64 21.99 -47.13
C ALA A 7 -28.58 22.80 -46.36
N LEU A 8 -28.75 22.80 -45.03
CA LEU A 8 -28.14 23.60 -43.98
C LEU A 8 -26.81 23.01 -43.46
N ALA A 9 -26.20 23.78 -42.54
CA ALA A 9 -25.34 23.38 -41.43
C ALA A 9 -23.82 23.34 -41.70
N ALA A 10 -22.93 23.69 -40.78
CA ALA A 10 -23.00 24.38 -39.49
C ALA A 10 -21.55 24.78 -39.14
N TRP A 11 -21.40 25.86 -38.38
CA TRP A 11 -20.11 26.30 -37.85
C TRP A 11 -19.63 25.33 -36.77
N LEU A 12 -18.37 24.91 -36.83
CA LEU A 12 -17.66 24.36 -35.67
C LEU A 12 -16.35 25.12 -35.52
N GLY A 13 -16.35 26.03 -34.54
CA GLY A 13 -15.15 26.70 -34.06
C GLY A 13 -14.21 25.67 -33.44
N LEU A 14 -12.99 25.60 -33.98
CA LEU A 14 -11.92 24.78 -33.48
C LEU A 14 -11.24 25.50 -32.30
N GLY A 15 -11.79 25.34 -31.11
CA GLY A 15 -11.12 25.71 -29.86
C GLY A 15 -10.11 24.63 -29.48
N LEU A 16 -8.84 24.81 -29.84
CA LEU A 16 -7.74 24.02 -29.27
C LEU A 16 -7.47 24.51 -27.85
N ALA A 17 -8.10 23.87 -26.86
CA ALA A 17 -7.62 23.91 -25.49
C ALA A 17 -6.39 23.01 -25.40
N LEU A 18 -5.19 23.60 -25.36
CA LEU A 18 -3.99 22.88 -24.95
C LEU A 18 -4.11 22.61 -23.44
N ALA A 19 -4.51 21.39 -23.10
CA ALA A 19 -4.31 20.87 -21.75
C ALA A 19 -2.81 20.76 -21.51
N SER A 20 -2.31 21.53 -20.55
CA SER A 20 -0.97 21.38 -20.00
C SER A 20 -0.91 20.04 -19.25
N GLU A 21 -0.34 19.01 -19.87
CA GLU A 21 0.10 17.82 -19.12
C GLU A 21 1.44 18.14 -18.45
N GLY A 22 1.35 18.80 -17.30
CA GLY A 22 2.41 18.71 -16.31
C GLY A 22 2.38 17.30 -15.72
N VAL A 23 3.29 16.41 -16.13
CA VAL A 23 3.54 15.14 -15.44
C VAL A 23 4.14 15.47 -14.07
N THR A 24 3.28 15.80 -13.12
CA THR A 24 3.61 15.65 -11.72
C THR A 24 3.70 14.15 -11.46
N ASN A 25 4.85 13.66 -10.99
CA ASN A 25 4.96 12.34 -10.36
C ASN A 25 4.15 12.37 -9.04
N SER A 26 2.84 12.51 -9.16
CA SER A 26 1.91 12.52 -8.04
C SER A 26 1.86 11.11 -7.49
N SER A 27 2.27 10.98 -6.23
CA SER A 27 2.14 9.75 -5.47
C SER A 27 0.70 9.24 -5.54
N ARG A 28 0.51 7.93 -5.72
CA ARG A 28 -0.82 7.28 -5.69
C ARG A 28 -1.43 7.27 -4.28
N LEU A 29 -0.70 7.75 -3.28
CA LEU A 29 -1.21 7.90 -1.92
C LEU A 29 -2.46 8.78 -1.92
N CYS A 30 -3.44 8.35 -1.14
CA CYS A 30 -4.73 8.98 -0.99
C CYS A 30 -5.58 9.10 -2.25
N GLN A 31 -5.24 8.32 -3.27
CA GLN A 31 -6.13 8.00 -4.36
C GLN A 31 -6.95 6.75 -4.02
N GLU A 32 -8.18 6.68 -4.54
CA GLU A 32 -8.99 5.46 -4.48
C GLU A 32 -8.28 4.31 -5.18
N ALA A 33 -8.57 3.08 -4.74
CA ALA A 33 -8.08 1.90 -5.43
C ALA A 33 -8.49 1.95 -6.91
N PRO A 34 -7.57 1.67 -7.85
CA PRO A 34 -7.91 1.62 -9.26
C PRO A 34 -8.99 0.56 -9.50
N ALA A 35 -9.70 0.63 -10.62
CA ALA A 35 -10.64 -0.43 -10.99
C ALA A 35 -9.85 -1.71 -11.38
N TRP A 36 -10.11 -2.81 -10.68
CA TRP A 36 -9.58 -4.13 -11.00
C TRP A 36 -10.54 -5.23 -10.57
N SER A 37 -10.44 -6.38 -11.23
CA SER A 37 -11.24 -7.56 -10.95
C SER A 37 -10.41 -8.82 -11.08
N VAL A 38 -10.83 -9.88 -10.41
CA VAL A 38 -10.28 -11.23 -10.58
C VAL A 38 -11.45 -12.19 -10.73
N ASN A 39 -11.51 -12.92 -11.85
CA ASN A 39 -12.61 -13.81 -12.19
C ASN A 39 -13.99 -13.11 -12.16
N GLY A 40 -14.04 -11.87 -12.65
CA GLY A 40 -15.26 -11.04 -12.64
C GLY A 40 -15.71 -10.52 -11.26
N LEU A 41 -15.00 -10.86 -10.19
CA LEU A 41 -15.24 -10.30 -8.85
C LEU A 41 -14.43 -9.02 -8.67
N SER A 42 -15.01 -8.02 -8.01
CA SER A 42 -14.29 -6.83 -7.55
C SER A 42 -13.89 -7.01 -6.09
N PRO A 43 -12.61 -7.32 -5.77
CA PRO A 43 -12.24 -7.67 -4.39
C PRO A 43 -12.34 -6.50 -3.40
N MET A 44 -12.32 -5.26 -3.92
CA MET A 44 -12.53 -4.05 -3.13
C MET A 44 -14.01 -3.77 -2.85
N ALA A 45 -14.95 -4.45 -3.52
CA ALA A 45 -16.36 -4.32 -3.21
C ALA A 45 -16.65 -4.74 -1.77
N GLY A 46 -17.42 -3.91 -1.06
CA GLY A 46 -17.76 -4.13 0.35
C GLY A 46 -16.58 -4.01 1.33
N ALA A 47 -15.45 -3.45 0.91
CA ALA A 47 -14.32 -3.15 1.80
C ALA A 47 -14.51 -1.86 2.62
N ALA A 48 -15.54 -1.07 2.29
CA ALA A 48 -15.86 0.17 2.98
C ALA A 48 -16.07 -0.07 4.49
N GLY A 49 -15.44 0.77 5.30
CA GLY A 49 -15.48 0.70 6.77
C GLY A 49 -14.32 -0.08 7.39
N GLN A 50 -13.59 -0.89 6.60
CA GLN A 50 -12.49 -1.72 7.05
C GLN A 50 -11.16 -1.26 6.45
N VAL A 51 -10.08 -1.35 7.23
CA VAL A 51 -8.73 -1.26 6.66
C VAL A 51 -8.49 -2.49 5.81
N THR A 52 -8.02 -2.30 4.58
CA THR A 52 -7.81 -3.41 3.65
C THR A 52 -6.34 -3.52 3.27
N VAL A 53 -5.78 -4.72 3.42
CA VAL A 53 -4.39 -5.04 3.11
C VAL A 53 -4.35 -5.98 1.92
N VAL A 54 -3.71 -5.53 0.84
CA VAL A 54 -3.47 -6.30 -0.37
C VAL A 54 -1.99 -6.67 -0.41
N ALA A 55 -1.68 -7.96 -0.39
CA ALA A 55 -0.32 -8.49 -0.50
C ALA A 55 -0.10 -9.12 -1.88
N LEU A 56 0.95 -8.69 -2.58
CA LEU A 56 1.31 -9.20 -3.91
C LEU A 56 2.35 -10.31 -3.75
N LEU A 57 1.91 -11.57 -3.65
CA LEU A 57 2.77 -12.69 -3.26
C LEU A 57 2.78 -13.80 -4.30
N LYS A 58 3.95 -14.40 -4.53
CA LYS A 58 4.09 -15.66 -5.31
C LYS A 58 4.11 -16.90 -4.42
N ARG A 59 4.48 -16.71 -3.15
CA ARG A 59 4.63 -17.74 -2.12
C ARG A 59 4.52 -17.09 -0.74
N LEU A 60 3.96 -17.79 0.23
CA LEU A 60 4.02 -17.35 1.63
C LEU A 60 5.33 -17.84 2.27
N LEU A 61 6.01 -16.92 2.95
CA LEU A 61 7.15 -17.27 3.80
C LEU A 61 6.64 -17.69 5.20
N PRO A 62 7.32 -18.62 5.89
CA PRO A 62 6.86 -19.18 7.17
C PRO A 62 6.74 -18.15 8.31
N CYS A 63 7.42 -17.00 8.24
CA CYS A 63 7.18 -15.85 9.13
C CYS A 63 5.97 -15.04 8.62
N SER A 64 4.86 -15.77 8.56
CA SER A 64 3.75 -15.59 7.66
C SER A 64 2.83 -14.46 8.11
N LEU A 65 2.03 -13.98 7.18
CA LEU A 65 0.93 -13.05 7.39
C LEU A 65 0.09 -13.37 8.65
N GLY A 66 0.00 -14.64 9.08
CA GLY A 66 -0.71 -15.05 10.28
C GLY A 66 -0.07 -14.53 11.58
N GLY A 67 1.26 -14.52 11.67
CA GLY A 67 1.96 -13.94 12.83
C GLY A 67 1.77 -12.42 12.91
N LEU A 68 1.66 -11.73 11.77
CA LEU A 68 1.29 -10.32 11.71
C LEU A 68 -0.14 -10.10 12.21
N GLN A 69 -1.11 -10.89 11.72
CA GLN A 69 -2.51 -10.82 12.15
C GLN A 69 -2.66 -11.04 13.65
N GLU A 70 -1.99 -12.03 14.23
CA GLU A 70 -2.02 -12.31 15.66
C GLU A 70 -1.48 -11.13 16.48
N ARG A 71 -0.35 -10.54 16.07
CA ARG A 71 0.21 -9.36 16.75
C ARG A 71 -0.72 -8.16 16.71
N LEU A 72 -1.35 -7.90 15.57
CA LEU A 72 -2.32 -6.82 15.40
C LEU A 72 -3.59 -7.04 16.25
N ALA A 73 -4.12 -8.27 16.24
CA ALA A 73 -5.29 -8.64 17.05
C ALA A 73 -5.03 -8.47 18.54
N ARG A 74 -3.86 -8.89 19.06
CA ARG A 74 -3.47 -8.69 20.46
C ARG A 74 -3.37 -7.22 20.87
N GLN A 75 -3.17 -6.32 19.90
CA GLN A 75 -3.07 -4.87 20.12
C GLN A 75 -4.41 -4.14 19.85
N GLY A 76 -5.52 -4.87 19.67
CA GLY A 76 -6.83 -4.28 19.39
C GLY A 76 -7.00 -3.72 17.98
N THR A 77 -6.06 -4.02 17.07
CA THR A 77 -6.23 -3.72 15.63
C THR A 77 -6.99 -4.88 14.99
N VAL A 78 -8.30 -4.86 15.19
CA VAL A 78 -9.26 -5.84 14.69
C VAL A 78 -9.90 -5.35 13.39
N ASP A 79 -10.74 -6.18 12.77
CA ASP A 79 -11.54 -5.78 11.60
C ASP A 79 -10.71 -5.27 10.40
N VAL A 80 -9.51 -5.85 10.22
CA VAL A 80 -8.66 -5.63 9.06
C VAL A 80 -8.90 -6.74 8.05
N ARG A 81 -9.23 -6.36 6.81
CA ARG A 81 -9.44 -7.28 5.70
C ARG A 81 -8.09 -7.57 5.02
N TYR A 82 -7.76 -8.85 4.86
CA TYR A 82 -6.51 -9.27 4.21
C TYR A 82 -6.82 -10.02 2.93
N MET A 83 -6.11 -9.67 1.87
CA MET A 83 -6.13 -10.42 0.62
C MET A 83 -4.74 -10.59 0.03
N ILE A 84 -4.53 -11.72 -0.63
CA ILE A 84 -3.32 -12.06 -1.37
C ILE A 84 -3.69 -12.14 -2.85
N ILE A 85 -2.96 -11.43 -3.70
CA ILE A 85 -3.08 -11.54 -5.16
C ILE A 85 -1.88 -12.30 -5.67
N ASN A 86 -2.10 -13.52 -6.15
CA ASN A 86 -1.03 -14.30 -6.77
C ASN A 86 -0.59 -13.65 -8.09
N GLU A 87 0.67 -13.83 -8.46
CA GLU A 87 1.14 -13.43 -9.78
C GLU A 87 0.46 -14.29 -10.87
N LYS A 88 0.21 -13.69 -12.05
CA LYS A 88 -0.39 -14.39 -13.19
C LYS A 88 0.58 -15.32 -13.95
N ALA A 89 1.88 -15.27 -13.66
CA ALA A 89 2.89 -16.03 -14.38
C ALA A 89 2.67 -17.56 -14.23
N PRO A 90 2.99 -18.38 -15.25
CA PRO A 90 2.72 -19.82 -15.23
C PRO A 90 3.25 -20.56 -14.00
N LEU A 91 4.46 -20.23 -13.56
CA LEU A 91 5.07 -20.84 -12.37
C LEU A 91 4.30 -20.48 -11.09
N SER A 92 3.88 -19.22 -10.93
CA SER A 92 3.12 -18.78 -9.76
C SER A 92 1.73 -19.41 -9.73
N ARG A 93 1.09 -19.55 -10.89
CA ARG A 93 -0.19 -20.27 -11.06
C ARG A 93 -0.08 -21.74 -10.67
N ALA A 94 0.97 -22.43 -11.12
CA ALA A 94 1.22 -23.82 -10.74
C ALA A 94 1.38 -23.98 -9.22
N MET A 95 1.88 -22.96 -8.53
CA MET A 95 2.05 -22.93 -7.07
C MET A 95 0.84 -22.39 -6.29
N PHE A 96 -0.25 -21.97 -6.96
CA PHE A 96 -1.42 -21.38 -6.31
C PHE A 96 -2.02 -22.27 -5.21
N GLY A 97 -2.06 -23.59 -5.44
CA GLY A 97 -2.55 -24.54 -4.45
C GLY A 97 -1.75 -24.51 -3.15
N GLU A 98 -0.43 -24.33 -3.23
CA GLU A 98 0.43 -24.19 -2.06
C GLU A 98 0.24 -22.84 -1.37
N LEU A 99 0.17 -21.77 -2.16
CA LEU A 99 -0.10 -20.43 -1.64
C LEU A 99 -1.40 -20.39 -0.84
N LYS A 100 -2.48 -21.00 -1.37
CA LYS A 100 -3.77 -21.07 -0.71
C LYS A 100 -3.74 -21.93 0.56
N ARG A 101 -3.00 -23.04 0.56
CA ARG A 101 -2.83 -23.89 1.76
C ARG A 101 -2.08 -23.19 2.89
N GLN A 102 -1.09 -22.37 2.55
CA GLN A 102 -0.27 -21.64 3.52
C GLN A 102 -0.95 -20.35 4.03
N ALA A 103 -2.01 -19.89 3.36
CA ALA A 103 -2.70 -18.66 3.73
C ALA A 103 -3.36 -18.81 5.11
N PRO A 104 -3.19 -17.83 6.01
CA PRO A 104 -3.85 -17.85 7.31
C PRO A 104 -5.39 -17.90 7.18
N PRO A 105 -6.09 -18.42 8.19
CA PRO A 105 -7.56 -18.40 8.22
C PRO A 105 -8.14 -16.99 7.99
N GLY A 106 -9.17 -16.89 7.17
CA GLY A 106 -9.85 -15.63 6.85
C GLY A 106 -9.15 -14.74 5.82
N VAL A 107 -7.94 -15.09 5.34
CA VAL A 107 -7.27 -14.38 4.25
C VAL A 107 -7.83 -14.82 2.90
N LEU A 108 -8.28 -13.87 2.08
CA LEU A 108 -8.73 -14.13 0.71
C LEU A 108 -7.51 -14.32 -0.20
N VAL A 109 -7.48 -15.37 -1.02
CA VAL A 109 -6.38 -15.60 -1.98
C VAL A 109 -6.95 -15.64 -3.39
N PHE A 110 -6.51 -14.70 -4.22
CA PHE A 110 -6.98 -14.53 -5.59
C PHE A 110 -5.91 -14.99 -6.59
N GLN A 111 -6.36 -15.65 -7.64
CA GLN A 111 -5.55 -16.01 -8.80
C GLN A 111 -6.12 -15.33 -10.04
N PRO A 112 -5.44 -14.31 -10.59
CA PRO A 112 -5.79 -13.77 -11.90
C PRO A 112 -5.57 -14.81 -13.02
N GLU A 113 -6.48 -14.83 -13.99
CA GLU A 113 -6.39 -15.66 -15.20
C GLU A 113 -5.41 -15.08 -16.24
N PRO A 114 -4.83 -15.90 -17.14
CA PRO A 114 -3.83 -15.44 -18.10
C PRO A 114 -4.35 -14.34 -19.04
N GLU A 115 -5.65 -14.39 -19.37
CA GLU A 115 -6.33 -13.45 -20.28
C GLU A 115 -6.74 -12.15 -19.57
N GLU A 116 -6.72 -12.12 -18.24
CA GLU A 116 -7.05 -10.92 -17.47
C GLU A 116 -5.91 -9.89 -17.50
N PRO A 117 -6.22 -8.59 -17.32
CA PRO A 117 -5.20 -7.57 -17.11
C PRO A 117 -4.24 -7.96 -15.97
N ASP A 118 -2.98 -7.52 -16.08
CA ASP A 118 -2.02 -7.74 -14.99
C ASP A 118 -2.40 -6.91 -13.76
N VAL A 119 -3.06 -7.55 -12.79
CA VAL A 119 -3.53 -6.88 -11.56
C VAL A 119 -2.37 -6.24 -10.80
N TRP A 120 -1.17 -6.83 -10.80
CA TRP A 120 -0.02 -6.25 -10.11
C TRP A 120 0.38 -4.92 -10.77
N GLN A 121 0.39 -4.86 -12.11
CA GLN A 121 0.64 -3.62 -12.86
C GLN A 121 -0.46 -2.58 -12.67
N VAL A 122 -1.73 -3.00 -12.65
CA VAL A 122 -2.87 -2.09 -12.37
C VAL A 122 -2.71 -1.44 -11.00
N LEU A 123 -2.39 -2.24 -9.97
CA LEU A 123 -2.09 -1.75 -8.63
C LEU A 123 -0.77 -0.96 -8.55
N GLY A 124 0.10 -1.11 -9.55
CA GLY A 124 1.44 -0.50 -9.60
C GLY A 124 2.40 -1.07 -8.56
N GLY A 125 2.20 -2.33 -8.16
CA GLY A 125 3.06 -3.02 -7.21
C GLY A 125 3.93 -4.08 -7.87
N ASP A 126 4.88 -4.57 -7.09
CA ASP A 126 5.81 -5.64 -7.45
C ASP A 126 5.75 -6.78 -6.41
N LYS A 127 6.57 -7.81 -6.60
CA LYS A 127 6.69 -8.98 -5.73
C LYS A 127 6.97 -8.58 -4.29
N ASP A 128 6.16 -9.14 -3.40
CA ASP A 128 6.19 -8.94 -1.95
C ASP A 128 5.81 -7.53 -1.52
N ASP A 129 5.17 -6.72 -2.37
CA ASP A 129 4.62 -5.43 -1.96
C ASP A 129 3.34 -5.61 -1.12
N PHE A 130 3.15 -4.69 -0.18
CA PHE A 130 1.90 -4.53 0.57
C PHE A 130 1.27 -3.18 0.25
N LEU A 131 0.01 -3.20 -0.17
CA LEU A 131 -0.81 -2.01 -0.31
C LEU A 131 -1.81 -1.97 0.85
N VAL A 132 -1.77 -0.90 1.63
CA VAL A 132 -2.67 -0.68 2.77
C VAL A 132 -3.65 0.41 2.39
N TYR A 133 -4.93 0.07 2.33
CA TYR A 133 -6.02 0.98 2.06
C TYR A 133 -6.73 1.37 3.36
N ASP A 134 -7.10 2.64 3.47
CA ASP A 134 -7.93 3.14 4.56
C ASP A 134 -9.37 2.62 4.46
N ARG A 135 -10.20 2.97 5.45
CA ARG A 135 -11.60 2.55 5.53
C ARG A 135 -12.46 3.07 4.36
N CYS A 136 -12.00 4.09 3.64
CA CYS A 136 -12.67 4.62 2.46
C CYS A 136 -12.19 3.96 1.17
N GLY A 137 -11.26 3.00 1.22
CA GLY A 137 -10.67 2.37 0.04
C GLY A 137 -9.62 3.22 -0.66
N ARG A 138 -9.00 4.19 0.03
CA ARG A 138 -7.90 5.01 -0.51
C ARG A 138 -6.55 4.48 -0.06
N LEU A 139 -5.56 4.50 -0.95
CA LEU A 139 -4.23 3.96 -0.69
C LEU A 139 -3.49 4.80 0.37
N ALA A 140 -3.36 4.28 1.59
CA ALA A 140 -2.66 4.94 2.68
C ALA A 140 -1.15 4.65 2.66
N PHE A 141 -0.77 3.41 2.30
CA PHE A 141 0.64 3.02 2.18
C PHE A 141 0.85 2.04 1.04
N HIS A 142 1.98 2.20 0.34
CA HIS A 142 2.53 1.21 -0.58
C HIS A 142 3.94 0.86 -0.07
N ILE A 143 4.08 -0.35 0.45
CA ILE A 143 5.27 -0.81 1.15
C ILE A 143 5.97 -1.82 0.28
N GLN A 144 7.12 -1.43 -0.25
CA GLN A 144 7.91 -2.23 -1.18
C GLN A 144 9.05 -2.94 -0.47
N LEU A 145 9.64 -3.92 -1.15
CA LEU A 145 10.92 -4.47 -0.71
C LEU A 145 11.99 -3.35 -0.60
N PRO A 146 12.87 -3.40 0.41
CA PRO A 146 12.99 -4.41 1.46
C PRO A 146 12.10 -4.17 2.70
N TYR A 147 11.32 -3.09 2.74
CA TYR A 147 10.50 -2.71 3.89
C TYR A 147 9.27 -3.61 4.08
N SER A 148 8.86 -4.32 3.04
CA SER A 148 7.76 -5.27 3.09
C SER A 148 8.09 -6.61 3.78
N PHE A 149 9.35 -6.85 4.16
CA PHE A 149 9.69 -8.04 4.94
C PHE A 149 8.99 -8.00 6.31
N LEU A 150 8.08 -8.95 6.55
CA LEU A 150 7.25 -9.05 7.76
C LEU A 150 8.02 -9.30 9.07
N HIS A 151 9.33 -9.57 8.97
CA HIS A 151 10.24 -9.56 10.11
C HIS A 151 10.41 -8.15 10.69
N PHE A 152 10.31 -7.11 9.84
CA PHE A 152 10.40 -5.72 10.24
C PHE A 152 9.02 -5.11 10.53
N PRO A 153 8.94 -4.05 11.34
CA PRO A 153 7.67 -3.52 11.83
C PRO A 153 6.92 -2.66 10.81
N TYR A 154 7.41 -2.48 9.59
CA TYR A 154 6.87 -1.46 8.66
C TYR A 154 5.43 -1.74 8.25
N VAL A 155 5.12 -2.98 7.84
CA VAL A 155 3.75 -3.38 7.47
C VAL A 155 2.82 -3.31 8.68
N GLU A 156 3.25 -3.81 9.83
CA GLU A 156 2.49 -3.71 11.08
C GLU A 156 2.18 -2.26 11.48
N SER A 157 3.18 -1.38 11.41
CA SER A 157 3.03 0.03 11.77
C SER A 157 2.11 0.77 10.82
N ALA A 158 2.21 0.50 9.52
CA ALA A 158 1.33 1.11 8.52
C ALA A 158 -0.13 0.72 8.73
N ILE A 159 -0.40 -0.57 9.00
CA ILE A 159 -1.75 -1.05 9.30
C ILE A 159 -2.29 -0.39 10.56
N ARG A 160 -1.51 -0.39 11.66
CA ARG A 160 -1.92 0.24 12.92
C ARG A 160 -2.22 1.72 12.77
N PHE A 161 -1.36 2.45 12.07
CA PHE A 161 -1.53 3.88 11.85
C PHE A 161 -2.82 4.14 11.06
N THR A 162 -3.02 3.41 9.96
CA THR A 162 -4.22 3.51 9.11
C THR A 162 -5.49 3.10 9.84
N HIS A 163 -5.40 2.14 10.77
CA HIS A 163 -6.54 1.71 11.58
C HIS A 163 -6.95 2.74 12.65
N SER A 164 -5.96 3.43 13.24
CA SER A 164 -6.16 4.37 14.35
C SER A 164 -6.79 5.71 13.95
N LYS A 165 -6.65 6.12 12.69
CA LYS A 165 -7.19 7.38 12.16
C LYS A 165 -7.29 7.35 10.64
N ASP A 166 -8.10 8.24 10.08
CA ASP A 166 -8.23 8.39 8.64
C ASP A 166 -6.95 9.03 8.05
N PHE A 167 -6.08 8.20 7.46
CA PHE A 167 -4.80 8.65 6.88
C PHE A 167 -4.98 9.72 5.81
N CYS A 168 -5.97 9.53 4.93
CA CYS A 168 -6.23 10.37 3.78
C CYS A 168 -7.25 11.49 4.04
N GLY A 169 -7.42 11.88 5.30
CA GLY A 169 -8.42 12.87 5.72
C GLY A 169 -9.83 12.29 5.81
N ASN A 170 -10.82 13.15 6.09
CA ASN A 170 -12.15 12.73 6.50
C ASN A 170 -12.80 11.70 5.58
N CYS A 171 -13.23 10.59 6.17
CA CYS A 171 -14.06 9.59 5.52
C CYS A 171 -15.54 9.90 5.76
N SER A 172 -16.34 10.05 4.71
CA SER A 172 -17.80 10.24 4.81
C SER A 172 -18.59 8.97 5.18
N LEU A 173 -17.90 7.84 5.43
CA LEU A 173 -18.51 6.58 5.85
C LEU A 173 -19.01 6.61 7.31
N TYR A 174 -18.55 7.57 8.11
CA TYR A 174 -19.12 7.80 9.42
C TYR A 174 -20.33 8.74 9.26
N PRO A 175 -21.50 8.43 9.86
CA PRO A 175 -22.53 9.44 10.01
C PRO A 175 -21.92 10.66 10.70
N ASN A 176 -22.26 11.88 10.25
CA ASN A 176 -21.86 13.14 10.86
C ASN A 176 -22.26 13.18 12.34
N THR A 177 -21.48 12.52 13.17
CA THR A 177 -21.51 12.71 14.60
C THR A 177 -20.60 13.89 14.78
N THR A 178 -21.19 15.06 15.03
CA THR A 178 -20.49 16.30 15.36
C THR A 178 -19.32 15.96 16.29
N GLN A 179 -18.11 15.87 15.75
CA GLN A 179 -16.92 15.58 16.53
C GLN A 179 -16.53 16.86 17.26
N GLU A 180 -17.18 17.08 18.41
CA GLU A 180 -16.51 17.74 19.52
C GLU A 180 -15.54 16.72 20.14
N VAL A 181 -14.51 16.32 19.39
CA VAL A 181 -13.41 15.53 19.95
C VAL A 181 -12.47 16.52 20.61
N ARG A 182 -12.72 16.74 21.89
CA ARG A 182 -11.74 17.27 22.85
C ARG A 182 -10.45 16.50 22.66
N SER A 183 -9.45 17.13 22.05
CA SER A 183 -8.07 16.66 21.98
C SER A 183 -7.61 16.31 23.39
N ARG A 184 -7.63 15.03 23.73
CA ARG A 184 -6.78 14.49 24.78
C ARG A 184 -5.54 14.03 24.05
N ASP A 185 -4.57 14.93 23.97
CA ASP A 185 -3.22 14.63 23.54
C ASP A 185 -2.65 13.52 24.43
N ALA A 186 -2.87 12.28 24.02
CA ALA A 186 -2.04 11.17 24.45
C ALA A 186 -0.72 11.31 23.68
N HIS A 187 0.18 12.13 24.23
CA HIS A 187 1.57 12.23 23.81
C HIS A 187 2.25 10.87 24.00
N TRP A 188 2.11 9.99 22.99
CA TRP A 188 3.10 8.94 22.76
C TRP A 188 4.12 9.52 21.80
N SER A 189 5.37 9.60 22.28
CA SER A 189 6.54 9.99 21.50
C SER A 189 6.85 8.95 20.43
N TRP A 190 6.07 8.93 19.35
CA TRP A 190 6.49 8.33 18.08
C TRP A 190 7.42 9.35 17.42
N ALA A 191 8.67 8.95 17.15
CA ALA A 191 9.48 9.70 16.20
C ALA A 191 8.68 9.81 14.89
N PRO A 192 8.42 11.03 14.38
CA PRO A 192 7.64 11.18 13.16
C PRO A 192 8.45 10.55 12.01
N PHE A 193 7.88 9.53 11.36
CA PHE A 193 8.32 9.17 10.02
C PHE A 193 8.01 10.36 9.12
N SER A 194 9.00 11.23 8.91
CA SER A 194 8.95 12.28 7.92
C SER A 194 8.73 11.65 6.54
N PRO A 195 7.71 12.04 5.76
CA PRO A 195 7.45 11.50 4.43
C PRO A 195 8.53 11.84 3.38
N LEU A 196 9.55 12.63 3.74
CA LEU A 196 10.57 13.12 2.80
C LEU A 196 11.88 12.30 2.73
N ALA A 197 11.98 11.18 3.42
CA ALA A 197 13.21 10.37 3.44
C ALA A 197 13.26 9.22 2.43
N LEU A 198 12.60 9.34 1.27
CA LEU A 198 12.85 8.48 0.10
C LEU A 198 13.58 9.25 -1.01
N HIS A 199 14.61 10.02 -0.66
CA HIS A 199 15.55 10.53 -1.65
C HIS A 199 16.60 9.45 -1.96
N ILE A 200 16.45 8.89 -3.16
CA ILE A 200 17.42 8.08 -3.89
C ILE A 200 18.83 8.71 -3.75
N ARG A 201 19.71 8.12 -2.91
CA ARG A 201 21.15 8.34 -3.09
C ARG A 201 21.64 7.40 -4.18
N LYS A 202 21.79 7.96 -5.38
CA LYS A 202 22.63 7.41 -6.45
C LYS A 202 24.01 7.06 -5.88
N LYS A 203 24.49 5.87 -6.26
CA LYS A 203 25.87 5.37 -6.16
C LYS A 203 26.93 6.48 -6.29
N THR A 204 27.87 6.53 -5.34
CA THR A 204 29.29 6.80 -5.59
C THR A 204 30.16 6.08 -4.54
N ASN A 205 31.19 5.40 -5.07
CA ASN A 205 32.28 4.54 -4.56
C ASN A 205 32.76 4.56 -3.07
N PRO A 206 33.51 3.51 -2.64
CA PRO A 206 33.85 3.24 -1.25
C PRO A 206 35.04 4.10 -0.77
N ILE A 207 34.95 4.61 0.45
CA ILE A 207 36.09 5.20 1.15
C ILE A 207 36.60 4.19 2.17
N ILE A 208 37.88 3.87 1.98
CA ILE A 208 38.76 3.03 2.80
C ILE A 208 38.86 3.62 4.22
N PHE A 209 38.59 2.82 5.26
CA PHE A 209 38.93 3.19 6.63
C PHE A 209 40.38 2.79 6.94
N THR A 210 41.25 3.80 7.10
CA THR A 210 42.59 3.63 7.66
C THR A 210 42.53 3.59 9.18
N SER A 211 43.19 2.59 9.76
CA SER A 211 43.48 2.42 11.19
C SER A 211 44.28 3.58 11.78
N GLY A 212 43.94 4.00 13.01
CA GLY A 212 44.77 4.91 13.80
C GLY A 212 44.17 5.30 15.16
N ARG A 213 44.60 4.59 16.22
CA ARG A 213 44.84 4.94 17.65
C ARG A 213 44.12 6.19 18.21
N GLY A 214 43.50 6.20 19.38
CA GLY A 214 43.62 5.36 20.57
C GLY A 214 43.63 6.28 21.81
N PHE A 215 42.84 5.97 22.84
CA PHE A 215 42.89 6.42 24.26
C PHE A 215 41.77 5.59 24.93
N GLY A 216 41.92 4.80 26.00
CA GLY A 216 42.82 4.84 27.14
C GLY A 216 41.93 4.78 28.39
N LEU A 217 41.62 3.58 28.90
CA LEU A 217 40.87 3.38 30.15
C LEU A 217 41.62 2.37 31.03
N THR A 218 42.17 2.89 32.11
CA THR A 218 42.87 2.18 33.20
C THR A 218 41.89 1.41 34.08
N ALA A 219 42.22 0.15 34.36
CA ALA A 219 41.57 -0.70 35.34
C ALA A 219 42.19 -0.48 36.74
N ALA A 220 41.36 -0.53 37.78
CA ALA A 220 41.79 -0.71 39.16
C ALA A 220 41.05 -1.91 39.76
N LEU A 221 41.81 -2.95 40.10
CA LEU A 221 41.42 -4.08 40.94
C LEU A 221 41.75 -3.72 42.40
N SER A 222 40.87 -4.08 43.33
CA SER A 222 41.23 -4.21 44.75
C SER A 222 40.61 -5.50 45.29
N HIS A 223 41.47 -6.32 45.88
CA HIS A 223 41.17 -7.55 46.60
C HIS A 223 40.61 -7.26 47.99
N GLY A 224 39.70 -8.12 48.43
CA GLY A 224 39.37 -8.42 49.82
C GLY A 224 38.90 -9.86 49.87
#